data_AF-A0A9D6I604-F1
#
_entry.id   AF-A0A9D6I604-F1
#
_cell.length_a   1.000
_cell.length_b   1.000
_cell.length_c   1.000
_cell.angle_alpha   90.00
_cell.angle_beta   90.00
_cell.angle_gamma   90.00
#
_symmetry.space_group_name_H-M   'P 1'
#
loop_
_entity.id
_entity.type
_entity.pdbx_description
1 polymer ?
#
loop_
_entity_poly.entity_id
_entity_poly.type
_entity_poly.pdbx_seq_one_letter_code
_entity_poly.pdbx_strand_id
1 'polypeptide(L)' 'MKIEGSYDVSARRQKVWAAFLDPAQLATAMPGCEKLERLGPDEYRAILKIGGR' A
#
# COMPACT_ATOMS: atom_id res chain seq x y z
N MET A 1 -16.24 5.87 5.25
CA MET A 1 -15.24 6.93 4.95
C MET A 1 -14.79 6.74 3.51
N LYS A 2 -14.66 7.80 2.72
CA LYS A 2 -14.18 7.73 1.33
C LYS A 2 -12.88 8.54 1.24
N ILE A 3 -11.80 7.90 0.81
CA ILE A 3 -10.48 8.52 0.63
C ILE A 3 -10.13 8.39 -0.84
N GLU A 4 -9.91 9.51 -1.51
CA GLU A 4 -9.53 9.58 -2.93
C GLU A 4 -8.37 10.55 -3.09
N GLY A 5 -7.46 10.24 -4.03
CA GLY A 5 -6.30 11.05 -4.35
C GLY A 5 -5.73 10.64 -5.69
N SER A 6 -4.97 11.52 -6.32
CA SER A 6 -4.27 11.24 -7.58
C SER A 6 -2.91 11.91 -7.55
N TYR A 7 -1.90 11.20 -8.06
CA TYR A 7 -0.52 11.68 -8.10
C TYR A 7 0.21 11.07 -9.30
N ASP A 8 0.95 11.90 -10.03
CA ASP A 8 1.78 11.46 -11.14
C ASP A 8 3.14 11.00 -10.63
N VAL A 9 3.45 9.72 -10.86
CA VAL A 9 4.74 9.13 -10.50
C VAL A 9 5.67 9.20 -11.70
N SER A 10 6.80 9.90 -11.55
CA SER A 10 7.85 9.97 -12.58
C SER A 10 8.66 8.66 -12.64
N ALA A 11 8.02 7.57 -13.04
CA ALA A 11 8.62 6.26 -13.26
C ALA A 11 7.89 5.49 -14.37
N ARG A 12 8.53 4.44 -14.90
CA ARG A 12 7.89 3.55 -15.89
C ARG A 12 6.66 2.87 -15.28
N ARG A 13 5.55 2.85 -16.01
CA ARG A 13 4.28 2.24 -15.58
C ARG A 13 4.45 0.82 -15.04
N GLN A 14 5.25 -0.02 -15.69
CA GLN A 14 5.47 -1.40 -15.25
C GLN A 14 6.15 -1.47 -13.87
N LYS A 15 7.09 -0.55 -13.59
CA LYS A 15 7.77 -0.47 -12.29
C LYS A 15 6.79 -0.06 -11.19
N VAL A 16 5.94 0.93 -11.47
CA VAL A 16 4.89 1.38 -10.54
C VAL A 16 3.92 0.24 -10.27
N TRP A 17 3.44 -0.43 -11.31
CA TRP A 17 2.52 -1.56 -11.16
C TRP A 17 3.11 -2.71 -10.34
N ALA A 18 4.36 -3.10 -10.60
CA ALA A 18 5.03 -4.14 -9.85
C ALA A 18 5.17 -3.78 -8.35
N ALA A 19 5.40 -2.50 -8.02
CA ALA A 19 5.48 -2.04 -6.64
C ALA A 19 4.15 -2.19 -5.88
N PHE A 20 3.00 -1.98 -6.54
CA PHE A 20 1.69 -2.20 -5.93
C PHE A 20 1.38 -3.68 -5.67
N LEU A 21 2.02 -4.60 -6.39
CA LEU A 21 1.87 -6.04 -6.23
C LEU A 21 2.88 -6.66 -5.26
N ASP A 22 3.87 -5.90 -4.81
CA ASP A 22 4.86 -6.33 -3.82
C ASP A 22 4.40 -5.94 -2.40
N PRO A 23 4.03 -6.90 -1.55
CA PRO A 23 3.52 -6.61 -0.20
C PRO A 23 4.53 -5.86 0.66
N ALA A 24 5.83 -6.14 0.51
CA ALA A 24 6.86 -5.47 1.29
C ALA A 24 6.93 -3.98 0.92
N GLN A 25 6.86 -3.66 -0.37
CA GLN A 25 6.77 -2.27 -0.81
C GLN A 25 5.46 -1.61 -0.41
N LEU A 26 4.33 -2.29 -0.60
CA LEU A 26 3.02 -1.74 -0.29
C LEU A 26 2.89 -1.37 1.20
N ALA A 27 3.41 -2.21 2.09
CA ALA A 27 3.44 -1.93 3.54
C ALA A 27 4.21 -0.64 3.86
N THR A 28 5.35 -0.38 3.20
CA THR A 28 6.14 0.84 3.42
C THR A 28 5.49 2.10 2.89
N ALA A 29 4.62 1.98 1.88
CA ALA A 29 3.93 3.11 1.26
C ALA A 29 2.72 3.60 2.08
N MET A 30 2.19 2.78 2.99
CA MET A 30 1.02 3.10 3.81
C MET A 30 1.43 3.67 5.18
N PRO A 31 1.13 4.97 5.46
CA PRO A 31 1.43 5.56 6.76
C PRO A 31 0.76 4.80 7.90
N GLY A 32 1.52 4.52 8.97
CA GLY A 32 1.02 3.81 10.14
C GLY A 32 0.75 2.32 9.92
N CYS A 33 1.24 1.71 8.83
CA CYS A 33 1.14 0.27 8.64
C CYS A 33 2.05 -0.48 9.61
N GLU A 34 1.44 -1.12 10.61
CA GLU A 34 2.16 -1.91 11.62
C GLU A 34 2.31 -3.37 11.18
N LYS A 35 1.36 -3.87 10.37
CA LYS A 35 1.37 -5.26 9.89
C LYS A 35 0.66 -5.38 8.55
N LEU A 36 1.20 -6.20 7.65
CA LEU A 36 0.56 -6.61 6.41
C LEU A 36 0.74 -8.13 6.22
N GLU A 37 -0.36 -8.87 6.22
CA GLU A 37 -0.40 -10.33 6.09
C GLU A 37 -1.12 -10.72 4.82
N ARG A 38 -0.54 -11.64 4.05
CA ARG A 38 -1.21 -12.24 2.89
C ARG A 38 -2.14 -13.35 3.35
N LEU A 39 -3.41 -13.28 2.96
CA LEU A 39 -4.44 -14.28 3.24
C LEU A 39 -4.71 -15.19 2.04
N GLY A 40 -4.50 -14.66 0.82
CA GLY A 40 -4.72 -15.38 -0.44
C GLY A 40 -3.97 -14.74 -1.61
N PRO A 41 -4.21 -15.20 -2.86
CA PRO A 41 -3.55 -14.69 -4.05
C PRO A 41 -3.57 -13.16 -4.15
N ASP A 42 -4.76 -12.58 -3.92
CA ASP A 42 -5.06 -11.15 -4.05
C ASP A 42 -5.71 -10.57 -2.78
N GLU A 43 -5.57 -11.26 -1.65
CA GLU A 43 -6.20 -10.89 -0.38
C GLU A 43 -5.15 -10.66 0.71
N TYR A 44 -5.26 -9.51 1.38
CA TYR A 44 -4.33 -9.09 2.44
C TYR A 44 -5.09 -8.51 3.63
N ARG A 45 -4.58 -8.76 4.83
CA ARG A 45 -5.00 -8.10 6.06
C ARG A 45 -3.92 -7.12 6.50
N ALA A 46 -4.29 -5.86 6.62
CA ALA A 46 -3.42 -4.81 7.15
C ALA A 46 -3.90 -4.36 8.54
N ILE A 47 -2.95 -4.06 9.43
CA ILE A 47 -3.20 -3.32 10.68
C ILE A 47 -2.59 -1.93 10.50
N LEU A 48 -3.46 -0.92 10.46
CA LEU A 48 -3.08 0.48 10.28
C LEU A 48 -3.38 1.26 11.57
N LYS A 49 -2.40 1.98 12.07
CA LYS A 49 -2.58 2.98 13.13
C LYS A 49 -2.87 4.34 12.51
N ILE A 50 -4.09 4.82 12.70
CA ILE A 50 -4.57 6.10 12.16
C ILE A 50 -4.63 7.13 13.30
N GLY A 51 -4.01 8.30 13.12
CA GLY A 51 -4.08 9.43 14.06
C GLY A 51 -2.91 9.56 15.05
N GLY A 52 -1.67 9.63 14.57
CA GLY A 52 -0.53 10.07 15.36
C GLY A 52 -0.32 11.59 15.21
N ARG A 53 -0.31 12.30 16.35
CA ARG A 53 -0.25 13.77 16.57
C ARG A 53 -0.50 14.68 15.35
#